data_AF-A0A164HLP3-F1
#
_entry.id   AF-A0A164HLP3-F1
#
_cell.length_a   1.000
_cell.length_b   1.000
_cell.length_c   1.000
_cell.angle_alpha   90.00
_cell.angle_beta   90.00
_cell.angle_gamma   90.00
#
_symmetry.space_group_name_H-M   'P 1'
#
loop_
_entity.id
_entity.type
_entity.pdbx_description
1 polymer ?
#
loop_
_entity_poly.entity_id
_entity_poly.type
_entity_poly.pdbx_seq_one_letter_code
_entity_poly.pdbx_strand_id
1 'polypeptide(L)'
;VHEESLFGTGTANLLAKELPGYGYEVKEIIKHANPTRDFNNIALRIKQVNPDILIPANYYNEYALLVRTLQQQKITPKAIYSVLGGAASSYKFVKEFPDAANGIIDCNHWFNPKDKRSAELRKRVEAQGQFFSYEVFMTYTAMMLLADAIERAKSPDRAAIIDALASSKFANHIMPYGATNFVNGQNMGAQPLMTQVQKGDIKVIVPRDYREI
;
A
#
# COMPACT_ATOMS: atom_id res chain seq x y z
N VAL A 1 -9.66 4.58 -11.45
CA VAL A 1 -8.76 5.49 -12.21
C VAL A 1 -7.37 4.91 -12.09
N HIS A 2 -6.63 4.79 -13.19
CA HIS A 2 -5.31 4.17 -13.13
C HIS A 2 -4.32 4.81 -14.08
N GLU A 3 -3.05 4.75 -13.70
CA GLU A 3 -1.93 5.09 -14.58
C GLU A 3 -1.68 3.98 -15.62
N GLU A 4 -1.04 4.31 -16.73
CA GLU A 4 -0.97 3.45 -17.92
C GLU A 4 0.04 2.30 -17.87
N SER A 5 0.91 2.22 -16.85
CA SER A 5 1.88 1.14 -16.74
C SER A 5 1.22 -0.22 -16.47
N LEU A 6 2.04 -1.27 -16.42
CA LEU A 6 1.62 -2.63 -16.09
C LEU A 6 0.96 -2.70 -14.72
N PHE A 7 1.42 -1.91 -13.75
CA PHE A 7 0.85 -1.89 -12.42
C PHE A 7 -0.59 -1.37 -12.43
N GLY A 8 -0.82 -0.16 -12.92
CA GLY A 8 -2.15 0.45 -12.97
C GLY A 8 -3.11 -0.33 -13.87
N THR A 9 -2.67 -0.70 -15.08
CA THR A 9 -3.49 -1.48 -16.03
C THR A 9 -3.81 -2.87 -15.49
N GLY A 10 -2.83 -3.58 -14.93
CA GLY A 10 -3.03 -4.91 -14.34
C GLY A 10 -4.00 -4.87 -13.16
N THR A 11 -3.86 -3.88 -12.28
CA THR A 11 -4.74 -3.65 -11.14
C THR A 11 -6.17 -3.34 -11.59
N ALA A 12 -6.33 -2.45 -12.58
CA ALA A 12 -7.64 -2.09 -13.11
C ALA A 12 -8.37 -3.30 -13.72
N ASN A 13 -7.65 -4.12 -14.50
CA ASN A 13 -8.22 -5.33 -15.10
C ASN A 13 -8.62 -6.37 -14.04
N LEU A 14 -7.78 -6.58 -13.02
CA LEU A 14 -8.10 -7.46 -11.91
C LEU A 14 -9.36 -7.01 -11.17
N LEU A 15 -9.42 -5.73 -10.78
CA LEU A 15 -10.58 -5.17 -10.08
C LEU A 15 -11.84 -5.24 -10.93
N ALA A 16 -11.75 -4.91 -12.23
CA ALA A 16 -12.88 -4.96 -13.14
C ALA A 16 -13.49 -6.37 -13.25
N LYS A 17 -12.64 -7.40 -13.17
CA LYS A 17 -13.04 -8.80 -13.21
C LYS A 17 -13.63 -9.29 -11.89
N GLU A 18 -12.99 -8.98 -10.76
CA GLU A 18 -13.32 -9.61 -9.47
C GLU A 18 -14.43 -8.87 -8.72
N LEU A 19 -14.49 -7.53 -8.78
CA LEU A 19 -15.45 -6.71 -8.03
C LEU A 19 -16.93 -7.09 -8.27
N PRO A 20 -17.39 -7.40 -9.49
CA PRO A 20 -18.76 -7.87 -9.73
C PRO A 20 -19.14 -9.13 -8.94
N GLY A 21 -18.18 -10.05 -8.72
CA GLY A 21 -18.39 -11.26 -7.91
C GLY A 21 -18.66 -10.96 -6.43
N TYR A 22 -18.28 -9.77 -5.96
CA TYR A 22 -18.55 -9.27 -4.61
C TYR A 22 -19.75 -8.32 -4.56
N GLY A 23 -20.53 -8.21 -5.64
CA GLY A 23 -21.73 -7.36 -5.70
C GLY A 23 -21.48 -5.88 -5.98
N TYR A 24 -20.27 -5.52 -6.42
CA TYR A 24 -19.96 -4.15 -6.84
C TYR A 24 -20.17 -3.96 -8.35
N GLU A 25 -20.74 -2.83 -8.74
CA GLU A 25 -20.85 -2.43 -10.15
C GLU A 25 -19.66 -1.53 -10.54
N VAL A 26 -18.92 -1.93 -11.57
CA VAL A 26 -17.80 -1.13 -12.11
C VAL A 26 -18.36 -0.10 -13.09
N LYS A 27 -18.63 1.11 -12.58
CA LYS A 27 -19.24 2.20 -13.37
C LYS A 27 -18.38 2.69 -14.52
N GLU A 28 -17.08 2.86 -14.30
CA GLU A 28 -16.15 3.36 -15.31
C GLU A 28 -14.70 3.00 -14.97
N ILE A 29 -13.90 2.72 -16.00
CA ILE A 29 -12.45 2.54 -15.90
C ILE A 29 -11.79 3.68 -16.69
N ILE A 30 -11.06 4.53 -15.99
CA ILE A 30 -10.42 5.72 -16.59
C ILE A 30 -8.90 5.55 -16.50
N LYS A 31 -8.25 5.41 -17.65
CA LYS A 31 -6.79 5.40 -17.82
C LYS A 31 -6.26 6.83 -17.98
N HIS A 32 -5.07 7.10 -17.44
CA HIS A 32 -4.32 8.33 -17.73
C HIS A 32 -2.83 8.05 -17.96
N ALA A 33 -2.15 9.03 -18.57
CA ALA A 33 -0.72 8.94 -18.87
C ALA A 33 0.14 9.01 -17.61
N ASN A 34 1.39 8.57 -17.68
CA ASN A 34 2.36 8.74 -16.60
C ASN A 34 3.68 9.31 -17.18
N PRO A 35 3.99 10.60 -16.99
CA PRO A 35 3.37 11.54 -16.04
C PRO A 35 2.04 12.14 -16.51
N THR A 36 1.14 12.47 -15.58
CA THR A 36 -0.06 13.30 -15.84
C THR A 36 0.08 14.68 -15.20
N ARG A 37 -0.19 15.74 -15.96
CA ARG A 37 -0.02 17.14 -15.50
C ARG A 37 -1.29 17.77 -14.94
N ASP A 38 -2.46 17.23 -15.28
CA ASP A 38 -3.75 17.75 -14.84
C ASP A 38 -4.79 16.63 -14.80
N PHE A 39 -5.66 16.65 -13.78
CA PHE A 39 -6.78 15.73 -13.60
C PHE A 39 -8.15 16.39 -13.80
N ASN A 40 -8.25 17.66 -14.21
CA ASN A 40 -9.55 18.35 -14.31
C ASN A 40 -10.59 17.58 -15.12
N ASN A 41 -10.24 17.06 -16.30
CA ASN A 41 -11.17 16.30 -17.14
C ASN A 41 -11.59 14.97 -16.49
N ILE A 42 -10.67 14.29 -15.81
CA ILE A 42 -10.96 13.04 -15.09
C ILE A 42 -11.84 13.32 -13.87
N ALA A 43 -11.58 14.41 -13.14
CA ALA A 43 -12.40 14.86 -12.03
C ALA A 43 -13.84 15.18 -12.48
N LEU A 44 -14.01 15.87 -13.61
CA LEU A 44 -15.34 16.10 -14.19
C LEU A 44 -16.07 14.80 -14.54
N ARG A 45 -15.38 13.80 -15.11
CA ARG A 45 -15.96 12.47 -15.37
C ARG A 45 -16.36 11.78 -14.08
N ILE A 46 -15.50 11.78 -13.06
CA ILE A 46 -15.82 11.23 -11.73
C ILE A 46 -17.08 11.90 -11.17
N LYS A 47 -17.19 13.23 -11.28
CA LYS A 47 -18.38 13.98 -10.84
C LYS A 47 -19.65 13.59 -11.60
N GLN A 48 -19.55 13.38 -12.92
CA GLN A 48 -20.68 12.98 -13.77
C GLN A 48 -21.15 11.55 -13.47
N VAL A 49 -20.20 10.62 -13.31
CA VAL A 49 -20.48 9.22 -12.95
C VAL A 49 -21.00 9.11 -11.51
N ASN A 50 -20.58 10.02 -10.63
CA ASN A 50 -20.95 10.07 -9.22
C ASN A 50 -20.80 8.70 -8.50
N PRO A 51 -19.61 8.08 -8.52
CA PRO A 51 -19.41 6.77 -7.94
C PRO A 51 -19.46 6.83 -6.40
N ASP A 52 -19.95 5.75 -5.77
CA ASP A 52 -19.84 5.59 -4.32
C ASP A 52 -18.38 5.44 -3.87
N ILE A 53 -17.59 4.66 -4.62
CA ILE A 53 -16.20 4.36 -4.31
C ILE A 53 -15.33 4.75 -5.50
N LEU A 54 -14.31 5.58 -5.24
CA LEU A 54 -13.23 5.85 -6.19
C LEU A 54 -12.02 4.97 -5.84
N ILE A 55 -11.55 4.19 -6.81
CA ILE A 55 -10.33 3.37 -6.67
C ILE A 55 -9.21 3.94 -7.57
N PRO A 56 -8.27 4.72 -7.01
CA PRO A 56 -7.07 5.18 -7.70
C PRO A 56 -5.92 4.17 -7.60
N ALA A 57 -5.39 3.75 -8.75
CA ALA A 57 -4.18 2.93 -8.89
C ALA A 57 -3.09 3.77 -9.58
N ASN A 58 -2.47 4.65 -8.81
CA ASN A 58 -1.53 5.68 -9.27
C ASN A 58 -0.25 5.68 -8.41
N TYR A 59 0.86 6.18 -8.96
CA TYR A 59 2.03 6.54 -8.16
C TYR A 59 1.85 7.90 -7.47
N TYR A 60 2.78 8.24 -6.56
CA TYR A 60 2.68 9.38 -5.65
C TYR A 60 2.27 10.69 -6.29
N ASN A 61 2.94 11.10 -7.36
CA ASN A 61 2.69 12.41 -7.97
C ASN A 61 1.27 12.50 -8.55
N GLU A 62 0.87 11.50 -9.34
CA GLU A 62 -0.44 11.41 -9.95
C GLU A 62 -1.54 11.21 -8.90
N TYR A 63 -1.27 10.44 -7.85
CA TYR A 63 -2.20 10.24 -6.74
C TYR A 63 -2.45 11.55 -6.01
N ALA A 64 -1.39 12.24 -5.58
CA ALA A 64 -1.49 13.49 -4.84
C ALA A 64 -2.18 14.58 -5.69
N LEU A 65 -1.86 14.65 -6.99
CA LEU A 65 -2.50 15.57 -7.91
C LEU A 65 -4.00 15.27 -8.05
N LEU A 66 -4.39 14.01 -8.31
CA LEU A 66 -5.79 13.62 -8.44
C LEU A 66 -6.61 13.97 -7.19
N VAL A 67 -6.16 13.56 -6.01
CA VAL A 67 -6.91 13.79 -4.76
C VAL A 67 -7.03 15.29 -4.46
N ARG A 68 -5.97 16.07 -4.69
CA ARG A 68 -6.03 17.53 -4.53
C ARG A 68 -6.98 18.18 -5.54
N THR A 69 -7.00 17.73 -6.79
CA THR A 69 -7.96 18.22 -7.79
C THR A 69 -9.39 17.93 -7.36
N LEU A 70 -9.69 16.71 -6.87
CA LEU A 70 -11.01 16.36 -6.35
C LEU A 70 -11.41 17.25 -5.17
N GLN A 71 -10.48 17.47 -4.23
CA GLN A 71 -10.70 18.36 -3.08
C GLN A 71 -11.01 19.81 -3.53
N GLN A 72 -10.20 20.38 -4.42
CA GLN A 72 -10.39 21.74 -4.95
C GLN A 72 -11.74 21.90 -5.66
N GLN A 73 -12.16 20.87 -6.40
CA GLN A 73 -13.44 20.85 -7.11
C GLN A 73 -14.62 20.41 -6.24
N LYS A 74 -14.39 20.12 -4.94
CA LYS A 74 -15.40 19.63 -3.99
C LYS A 74 -16.13 18.38 -4.49
N ILE A 75 -15.37 17.45 -5.09
CA ILE A 75 -15.88 16.15 -5.55
C ILE A 75 -15.57 15.12 -4.47
N THR A 76 -16.60 14.63 -3.81
CA THR A 76 -16.47 13.76 -2.62
C THR A 76 -17.25 12.46 -2.82
N PRO A 77 -16.64 11.41 -3.39
CA PRO A 77 -17.17 10.04 -3.30
C PRO A 77 -17.37 9.64 -1.84
N LYS A 78 -18.21 8.63 -1.57
CA LYS A 78 -18.39 8.12 -0.19
C LYS A 78 -17.10 7.53 0.36
N ALA A 79 -16.27 6.94 -0.49
CA ALA A 79 -14.94 6.47 -0.13
C ALA A 79 -13.93 6.64 -1.27
N ILE A 80 -12.68 6.92 -0.91
CA ILE A 80 -11.53 6.69 -1.77
C ILE A 80 -10.82 5.45 -1.21
N TYR A 81 -10.79 4.38 -2.00
CA TYR A 81 -10.16 3.12 -1.64
C TYR A 81 -8.93 2.90 -2.52
N SER A 82 -7.75 3.03 -1.91
CA SER A 82 -6.47 2.98 -2.61
C SER A 82 -5.91 1.57 -2.64
N VAL A 83 -4.99 1.34 -3.57
CA VAL A 83 -4.31 0.07 -3.72
C VAL A 83 -2.80 0.31 -3.67
N LEU A 84 -2.13 -0.36 -2.71
CA LEU A 84 -0.68 -0.46 -2.58
C LEU A 84 0.05 0.90 -2.52
N GLY A 85 -0.47 1.85 -1.74
CA GLY A 85 0.36 2.95 -1.24
C GLY A 85 0.54 4.15 -2.16
N GLY A 86 -0.19 4.23 -3.28
CA GLY A 86 -0.07 5.28 -4.30
C GLY A 86 0.23 6.67 -3.73
N ALA A 87 -0.51 7.11 -2.71
CA ALA A 87 -0.03 8.06 -1.69
C ALA A 87 -0.80 7.93 -0.35
N ALA A 88 -1.93 7.22 -0.36
CA ALA A 88 -2.84 7.05 0.76
C ALA A 88 -2.18 6.57 2.06
N SER A 89 -1.34 5.54 2.00
CA SER A 89 -0.55 5.07 3.15
C SER A 89 0.85 5.71 3.23
N SER A 90 1.00 6.99 2.85
CA SER A 90 2.27 7.72 2.92
C SER A 90 2.23 8.80 4.00
N TYR A 91 3.08 8.68 5.03
CA TYR A 91 3.23 9.71 6.06
C TYR A 91 3.64 11.08 5.48
N LYS A 92 4.37 11.08 4.35
CA LYS A 92 4.70 12.30 3.62
C LYS A 92 3.45 12.97 3.07
N PHE A 93 2.59 12.21 2.38
CA PHE A 93 1.34 12.71 1.83
C PHE A 93 0.41 13.26 2.92
N VAL A 94 0.25 12.51 4.01
CA VAL A 94 -0.55 12.94 5.17
C VAL A 94 -0.03 14.24 5.78
N LYS A 95 1.29 14.42 5.87
CA LYS A 95 1.92 15.65 6.37
C LYS A 95 1.74 16.84 5.42
N GLU A 96 1.90 16.62 4.11
CA GLU A 96 1.83 17.68 3.10
C GLU A 96 0.39 18.13 2.80
N PHE A 97 -0.56 17.19 2.81
CA PHE A 97 -1.95 17.43 2.40
C PHE A 97 -2.94 16.81 3.39
N PRO A 98 -2.95 17.21 4.67
CA PRO A 98 -3.73 16.55 5.72
C PRO A 98 -5.24 16.51 5.43
N ASP A 99 -5.80 17.61 4.92
CA ASP A 99 -7.23 17.69 4.59
C ASP A 99 -7.60 16.81 3.40
N ALA A 100 -6.69 16.68 2.42
CA ALA A 100 -6.91 15.86 1.23
C ALA A 100 -6.76 14.37 1.55
N ALA A 101 -5.85 14.04 2.48
CA ALA A 101 -5.57 12.68 2.90
C ALA A 101 -6.65 12.11 3.84
N ASN A 102 -7.30 12.96 4.64
CA ASN A 102 -8.20 12.51 5.70
C ASN A 102 -9.34 11.63 5.17
N GLY A 103 -9.53 10.47 5.81
CA GLY A 103 -10.58 9.50 5.48
C GLY A 103 -10.22 8.51 4.38
N ILE A 104 -9.14 8.73 3.61
CA ILE A 104 -8.72 7.81 2.55
C ILE A 104 -8.35 6.45 3.14
N ILE A 105 -8.86 5.40 2.50
CA ILE A 105 -8.57 4.00 2.81
C ILE A 105 -7.50 3.49 1.86
N ASP A 106 -6.64 2.58 2.33
CA ASP A 106 -5.65 1.88 1.50
C ASP A 106 -5.51 0.42 1.90
N CYS A 107 -5.35 -0.47 0.92
CA CYS A 107 -4.89 -1.83 1.15
C CYS A 107 -3.41 -1.94 0.76
N ASN A 108 -2.54 -2.14 1.75
CA ASN A 108 -1.10 -2.19 1.53
C ASN A 108 -0.40 -3.17 2.47
N HIS A 109 0.83 -3.58 2.16
CA HIS A 109 1.67 -4.19 3.18
C HIS A 109 2.03 -3.12 4.22
N TRP A 110 1.80 -3.46 5.48
CA TRP A 110 1.96 -2.55 6.60
C TRP A 110 2.53 -3.32 7.77
N PHE A 111 3.37 -2.68 8.58
CA PHE A 111 3.91 -3.30 9.78
C PHE A 111 2.79 -3.64 10.78
N ASN A 112 3.04 -4.59 11.67
CA ASN A 112 2.13 -4.88 12.77
C ASN A 112 2.21 -3.73 13.81
N PRO A 113 1.14 -2.93 13.99
CA PRO A 113 1.17 -1.80 14.92
C PRO A 113 1.16 -2.24 16.39
N LYS A 114 0.84 -3.50 16.68
CA LYS A 114 0.83 -4.08 18.03
C LYS A 114 2.18 -4.68 18.44
N ASP A 115 3.11 -4.83 17.51
CA ASP A 115 4.47 -5.26 17.82
C ASP A 115 5.30 -4.07 18.33
N LYS A 116 5.83 -4.18 19.56
CA LYS A 116 6.66 -3.13 20.17
C LYS A 116 7.90 -2.80 19.33
N ARG A 117 8.45 -3.78 18.62
CA ARG A 117 9.61 -3.60 17.73
C ARG A 117 9.30 -2.67 16.56
N SER A 118 8.06 -2.66 16.08
CA SER A 118 7.60 -1.72 15.04
C SER A 118 7.67 -0.27 15.56
N ALA A 119 7.18 -0.03 16.77
CA ALA A 119 7.22 1.31 17.38
C ALA A 119 8.66 1.78 17.67
N GLU A 120 9.52 0.87 18.14
CA GLU A 120 10.94 1.15 18.37
C GLU A 120 11.69 1.46 17.07
N LEU A 121 11.42 0.70 16.00
CA LEU A 121 12.00 0.97 14.68
C LEU A 121 11.51 2.32 14.13
N ARG A 122 10.19 2.59 14.20
CA ARG A 122 9.61 3.87 13.80
C ARG A 122 10.30 5.04 14.50
N LYS A 123 10.47 4.96 15.83
CA LYS A 123 11.15 5.99 16.62
C LYS A 123 12.59 6.23 16.17
N ARG A 124 13.35 5.16 15.86
CA ARG A 124 14.74 5.28 15.36
C ARG A 124 14.82 5.94 13.98
N VAL A 125 13.84 5.69 13.12
CA VAL A 125 13.76 6.27 11.78
C VAL A 125 13.38 7.75 11.86
N GLU A 126 12.37 8.08 12.66
CA GLU A 126 11.92 9.46 12.86
C GLU A 126 12.97 10.32 13.57
N ALA A 127 13.77 9.74 14.48
CA ALA A 127 14.90 10.43 15.10
C ALA A 127 15.99 10.86 14.10
N GLN A 128 16.02 10.26 12.91
CA GLN A 128 16.91 10.64 11.80
C GLN A 128 16.24 11.65 10.83
N GLY A 129 15.08 12.18 11.19
CA GLY A 129 14.31 13.10 10.34
C GLY A 129 13.66 12.43 9.12
N GLN A 130 13.59 11.10 9.09
CA GLN A 130 13.00 10.34 7.99
C GLN A 130 11.57 9.89 8.33
N PHE A 131 10.74 9.70 7.30
CA PHE A 131 9.45 9.04 7.47
C PHE A 131 9.65 7.54 7.64
N PHE A 132 8.84 6.91 8.49
CA PHE A 132 8.75 5.45 8.57
C PHE A 132 7.93 4.89 7.41
N SER A 133 8.49 4.99 6.19
CA SER A 133 7.80 4.68 4.95
C SER A 133 7.69 3.18 4.69
N TYR A 134 6.88 2.83 3.69
CA TYR A 134 6.73 1.47 3.17
C TYR A 134 8.06 0.81 2.88
N GLU A 135 8.93 1.53 2.18
CA GLU A 135 10.26 1.05 1.78
C GLU A 135 11.11 0.71 2.99
N VAL A 136 11.01 1.49 4.08
CA VAL A 136 11.80 1.29 5.29
C VAL A 136 11.43 -0.02 5.99
N PHE A 137 10.16 -0.22 6.34
CA PHE A 137 9.78 -1.42 7.09
C PHE A 137 9.79 -2.70 6.24
N MET A 138 9.54 -2.58 4.93
CA MET A 138 9.67 -3.72 4.01
C MET A 138 11.13 -4.12 3.82
N THR A 139 12.03 -3.16 3.59
CA THR A 139 13.46 -3.44 3.45
C THR A 139 14.06 -3.97 4.74
N TYR A 140 13.67 -3.39 5.88
CA TYR A 140 14.10 -3.89 7.20
C TYR A 140 13.73 -5.37 7.38
N THR A 141 12.48 -5.72 7.08
CA THR A 141 12.01 -7.10 7.19
C THR A 141 12.70 -8.03 6.19
N ALA A 142 12.89 -7.59 4.94
CA ALA A 142 13.59 -8.37 3.92
C ALA A 142 15.04 -8.65 4.31
N MET A 143 15.73 -7.68 4.92
CA MET A 143 17.09 -7.86 5.43
C MET A 143 17.16 -8.85 6.59
N MET A 144 16.17 -8.86 7.48
CA MET A 144 16.10 -9.88 8.55
C MET A 144 15.94 -11.30 7.98
N LEU A 145 15.08 -11.47 6.97
CA LEU A 145 14.92 -12.74 6.27
C LEU A 145 16.22 -13.17 5.57
N LEU A 146 16.93 -12.23 4.92
CA LEU A 146 18.19 -12.53 4.26
C LEU A 146 19.26 -12.97 5.27
N ALA A 147 19.35 -12.29 6.42
CA ALA A 147 20.26 -12.68 7.49
C ALA A 147 19.98 -14.11 7.99
N ASP A 148 18.71 -14.44 8.27
CA ASP A 148 18.29 -15.79 8.64
C ASP A 148 18.71 -16.84 7.59
N ALA A 149 18.52 -16.53 6.30
CA ALA A 149 18.90 -17.44 5.24
C ALA A 149 20.41 -17.66 5.14
N ILE A 150 21.22 -16.60 5.30
CA ILE A 150 22.69 -16.69 5.31
C ILE A 150 23.16 -17.54 6.50
N GLU A 151 22.59 -17.33 7.69
CA GLU A 151 22.91 -18.13 8.87
C GLU A 151 22.56 -19.61 8.68
N ARG A 152 21.41 -19.92 8.07
CA ARG A 152 21.01 -21.31 7.76
C ARG A 152 21.87 -21.94 6.66
N ALA A 153 22.27 -21.17 5.65
CA ALA A 153 23.13 -21.64 4.57
C ALA A 153 24.55 -21.99 5.06
N LYS A 154 25.02 -21.34 6.15
CA LYS A 154 26.39 -21.48 6.69
C LYS A 154 27.46 -21.29 5.61
N SER A 155 27.15 -20.46 4.62
CA SER A 155 27.96 -20.27 3.43
C SER A 155 27.67 -18.90 2.82
N PRO A 156 28.69 -18.20 2.30
CA PRO A 156 28.49 -17.01 1.48
C PRO A 156 28.12 -17.34 0.03
N ASP A 157 28.07 -18.63 -0.34
CA ASP A 157 27.73 -19.05 -1.69
C ASP A 157 26.28 -18.66 -2.05
N ARG A 158 26.12 -18.07 -3.23
CA ARG A 158 24.84 -17.55 -3.71
C ARG A 158 23.79 -18.66 -3.87
N ALA A 159 24.16 -19.83 -4.38
CA ALA A 159 23.22 -20.92 -4.58
C ALA A 159 22.74 -21.46 -3.22
N ALA A 160 23.65 -21.65 -2.28
CA ALA A 160 23.30 -22.08 -0.91
C ALA A 160 22.33 -21.11 -0.21
N ILE A 161 22.53 -19.79 -0.37
CA ILE A 161 21.61 -18.77 0.19
C ILE A 161 20.24 -18.82 -0.50
N ILE A 162 20.20 -18.98 -1.83
CA ILE A 162 18.94 -19.11 -2.58
C ILE A 162 18.16 -20.34 -2.12
N ASP A 163 18.82 -21.48 -1.92
CA ASP A 163 18.18 -22.71 -1.44
C ASP A 163 17.64 -22.53 0.00
N ALA A 164 18.38 -21.82 0.86
CA ALA A 164 17.92 -21.48 2.21
C ALA A 164 16.72 -20.52 2.17
N LEU A 165 16.69 -19.54 1.26
CA LEU A 165 15.53 -18.65 1.06
C LEU A 165 14.31 -19.43 0.54
N ALA A 166 14.49 -20.28 -0.48
CA ALA A 166 13.41 -21.04 -1.10
C ALA A 166 12.70 -21.97 -0.10
N SER A 167 13.46 -22.55 0.85
CA SER A 167 12.96 -23.42 1.91
C SER A 167 12.60 -22.69 3.21
N SER A 168 12.65 -21.35 3.23
CA SER A 168 12.47 -20.55 4.44
C SER A 168 11.12 -20.77 5.11
N LYS A 169 11.13 -20.73 6.45
CA LYS A 169 9.97 -20.68 7.36
C LYS A 169 10.12 -19.56 8.40
N PHE A 170 10.79 -18.49 7.99
CA PHE A 170 11.09 -17.34 8.83
C PHE A 170 9.80 -16.66 9.29
N ALA A 171 9.63 -16.53 10.61
CA ALA A 171 8.47 -15.89 11.24
C ALA A 171 8.86 -14.74 12.17
N ASN A 172 10.16 -14.48 12.35
CA ASN A 172 10.66 -13.47 13.29
C ASN A 172 10.72 -12.09 12.64
N HIS A 173 9.58 -11.55 12.20
CA HIS A 173 9.46 -10.23 11.57
C HIS A 173 8.46 -9.32 12.28
N ILE A 174 8.50 -8.03 11.95
CA ILE A 174 7.57 -7.02 12.46
C ILE A 174 6.28 -6.89 11.62
N MET A 175 6.19 -7.67 10.53
CA MET A 175 5.01 -7.68 9.65
C MET A 175 3.92 -8.58 10.24
N PRO A 176 2.63 -8.32 9.91
CA PRO A 176 1.49 -9.17 10.27
C PRO A 176 1.43 -10.46 9.42
N TYR A 177 2.57 -10.92 8.91
CA TYR A 177 2.63 -12.06 8.00
C TYR A 177 2.62 -13.37 8.79
N GLY A 178 2.26 -14.46 8.12
CA GLY A 178 2.62 -15.80 8.58
C GLY A 178 4.10 -16.09 8.34
N ALA A 179 4.57 -17.24 8.82
CA ALA A 179 5.88 -17.76 8.46
C ALA A 179 6.06 -17.76 6.93
N THR A 180 7.27 -17.42 6.47
CA THR A 180 7.54 -17.39 5.03
C THR A 180 7.26 -18.74 4.38
N ASN A 181 6.75 -18.69 3.16
CA ASN A 181 6.56 -19.87 2.33
C ASN A 181 6.67 -19.45 0.86
N PHE A 182 7.80 -19.74 0.21
CA PHE A 182 8.06 -19.28 -1.15
C PHE A 182 7.55 -20.28 -2.19
N VAL A 183 6.69 -19.81 -3.09
CA VAL A 183 6.25 -20.57 -4.28
C VAL A 183 6.57 -19.72 -5.50
N ASN A 184 7.46 -20.20 -6.37
CA ASN A 184 7.94 -19.47 -7.54
C ASN A 184 8.44 -18.04 -7.22
N GLY A 185 9.09 -17.88 -6.05
CA GLY A 185 9.58 -16.59 -5.56
C GLY A 185 8.56 -15.72 -4.81
N GLN A 186 7.27 -16.10 -4.80
CA GLN A 186 6.24 -15.38 -4.04
C GLN A 186 6.15 -15.88 -2.60
N ASN A 187 6.22 -14.98 -1.63
CA ASN A 187 5.92 -15.33 -0.25
C ASN A 187 4.40 -15.47 -0.05
N MET A 188 3.94 -16.71 0.17
CA MET A 188 2.54 -17.05 0.41
C MET A 188 2.08 -16.76 1.84
N GLY A 189 3.01 -16.44 2.77
CA GLY A 189 2.68 -15.99 4.12
C GLY A 189 2.37 -14.49 4.21
N ALA A 190 2.53 -13.74 3.12
CA ALA A 190 2.31 -12.30 3.11
C ALA A 190 0.82 -11.95 3.31
N GLN A 191 0.57 -10.93 4.12
CA GLN A 191 -0.77 -10.44 4.43
C GLN A 191 -0.80 -8.91 4.37
N PRO A 192 -1.55 -8.28 3.45
CA PRO A 192 -1.76 -6.85 3.49
C PRO A 192 -2.71 -6.47 4.62
N LEU A 193 -2.64 -5.23 5.07
CA LEU A 193 -3.58 -4.62 6.00
C LEU A 193 -4.41 -3.57 5.27
N MET A 194 -5.59 -3.29 5.81
CA MET A 194 -6.36 -2.12 5.42
C MET A 194 -6.08 -1.00 6.40
N THR A 195 -5.71 0.15 5.87
CA THR A 195 -5.42 1.36 6.64
C THR A 195 -6.42 2.45 6.30
N GLN A 196 -6.58 3.42 7.19
CA GLN A 196 -7.31 4.64 6.94
C GLN A 196 -6.56 5.82 7.56
N VAL A 197 -6.47 6.92 6.82
CA VAL A 197 -5.99 8.19 7.39
C VAL A 197 -7.07 8.74 8.30
N GLN A 198 -6.76 8.89 9.59
CA GLN A 198 -7.64 9.49 10.59
C GLN A 198 -6.86 10.46 11.48
N LYS A 199 -7.42 11.67 11.65
CA LYS A 199 -6.86 12.71 12.55
C LYS A 199 -5.37 12.99 12.31
N GLY A 200 -4.94 13.00 11.04
CA GLY A 200 -3.56 13.28 10.65
C GLY A 200 -2.57 12.13 10.83
N ASP A 201 -3.04 10.90 11.08
CA ASP A 201 -2.20 9.70 11.15
C ASP A 201 -2.81 8.55 10.33
N ILE A 202 -2.01 7.54 10.01
CA ILE A 202 -2.44 6.34 9.28
C ILE A 202 -2.71 5.25 10.30
N LYS A 203 -3.94 4.75 10.33
CA LYS A 203 -4.40 3.74 11.29
C LYS A 203 -4.79 2.45 10.60
N VAL A 204 -4.40 1.31 11.15
CA VAL A 204 -4.91 0.01 10.71
C VAL A 204 -6.37 -0.14 11.14
N ILE A 205 -7.25 -0.44 10.18
CA ILE A 205 -8.69 -0.65 10.41
C ILE A 205 -9.12 -2.11 10.25
N VAL A 206 -8.40 -2.90 9.44
CA VAL A 206 -8.68 -4.33 9.19
C VAL A 206 -7.36 -5.10 9.03
N PRO A 207 -7.25 -6.33 9.57
CA PRO A 207 -8.23 -7.08 10.36
C PRO A 207 -8.22 -6.70 11.85
N ARG A 208 -9.19 -7.24 12.61
CA ARG A 208 -9.37 -6.95 14.06
C ARG A 208 -8.10 -7.19 14.89
N ASP A 209 -7.33 -8.22 14.54
CA ASP A 209 -6.13 -8.60 15.26
C ASP A 209 -5.03 -7.54 15.21
N TYR A 210 -5.04 -6.65 14.20
CA TYR A 210 -4.07 -5.57 14.05
C TYR A 210 -4.70 -4.16 14.12
N ARG A 211 -6.03 -4.09 14.25
CA ARG A 211 -6.79 -2.84 14.26
C ARG A 211 -6.40 -1.91 15.40
N GLU A 212 -6.27 -0.62 15.08
CA GLU A 212 -6.00 0.48 16.01
C GLU A 212 -7.24 1.30 16.38
N ILE A 213 -8.24 1.34 15.48
CA ILE A 213 -9.48 2.11 15.64
C ILE A 213 -10.72 1.31 15.22
#